data_AF-A0A3D4P3P6-F1
#
_entry.id   AF-A0A3D4P3P6-F1
#
_cell.length_a   1.000
_cell.length_b   1.000
_cell.length_c   1.000
_cell.angle_alpha   90.00
_cell.angle_beta   90.00
_cell.angle_gamma   90.00
#
_symmetry.space_group_name_H-M   'P 1'
#
loop_
_entity.id
_entity.type
_entity.pdbx_description
1 polymer ?
#
loop_
_entity_poly.entity_id
_entity_poly.type
_entity_poly.pdbx_seq_one_letter_code
_entity_poly.pdbx_strand_id
1 'polypeptide(L)'
;MKILLVYPKYPDTFWSFKYALKFISKKASFPPLGLLTVASLLPEEWEKKLIDMNVSALTEKYLEWADYVLISAMVVQKRSAIEVIRRCKKLGIKVVAGGPLFTMGYEEFEGVDHFVLNEAESTLPPFLDDLKNGCGRHIYTSKEWPDIRETPYPQWDLIDMKKYASMCIQYSRGCPFNCEFCDIIVLNGHKPRTKSKDQVLGELEVLYAQGWRGGVFFVDDNFIGNKKRLKTEILPTLIDWMKQKRYPFS
;
A
#
# COMPACT_ATOMS: atom_id res chain seq x y z
N MET A 1 -15.50 14.34 3.41
CA MET A 1 -14.75 13.81 4.57
C MET A 1 -13.27 13.99 4.31
N LYS A 2 -12.48 14.32 5.33
CA LYS A 2 -11.03 14.52 5.26
C LYS A 2 -10.32 13.29 5.81
N ILE A 3 -9.60 12.58 4.93
CA ILE A 3 -8.88 11.36 5.27
C ILE A 3 -7.38 11.62 5.25
N LEU A 4 -6.71 11.29 6.36
CA LEU A 4 -5.26 11.24 6.43
C LEU A 4 -4.80 9.79 6.40
N LEU A 5 -4.15 9.39 5.30
CA LEU A 5 -3.45 8.12 5.22
C LEU A 5 -2.06 8.27 5.84
N VAL A 6 -1.71 7.41 6.79
CA VAL A 6 -0.42 7.47 7.49
C VAL A 6 0.34 6.16 7.30
N TYR A 7 1.56 6.28 6.77
CA TYR A 7 2.53 5.20 6.74
C TYR A 7 3.59 5.44 7.82
N PRO A 8 3.64 4.61 8.88
CA PRO A 8 4.54 4.84 10.00
C PRO A 8 6.02 4.73 9.62
N LYS A 9 6.90 5.19 10.50
CA LYS A 9 8.33 5.23 10.20
C LYS A 9 8.97 3.85 10.39
N TYR A 10 9.86 3.46 9.49
CA TYR A 10 10.77 2.33 9.71
C TYR A 10 11.81 2.70 10.80
N PRO A 11 12.19 1.75 11.66
CA PRO A 11 13.40 1.90 12.45
C PRO A 11 14.64 1.95 11.54
N ASP A 12 15.73 2.50 12.07
CA ASP A 12 17.00 2.51 11.36
C ASP A 12 17.54 1.08 11.26
N THR A 13 17.46 0.50 10.07
CA THR A 13 17.94 -0.86 9.77
C THR A 13 18.79 -0.87 8.51
N PHE A 14 19.50 -1.98 8.28
CA PHE A 14 20.22 -2.21 7.01
C PHE A 14 19.31 -1.98 5.79
N TRP A 15 18.08 -2.50 5.85
CA TRP A 15 17.09 -2.43 4.76
C TRP A 15 16.41 -1.06 4.60
N SER A 16 16.50 -0.19 5.60
CA SER A 16 15.99 1.19 5.48
C SER A 16 16.85 2.05 4.54
N PHE A 17 18.10 1.64 4.29
CA PHE A 17 19.09 2.39 3.51
C PHE A 17 19.24 3.87 3.91
N LYS A 18 18.86 4.23 5.15
CA LYS A 18 18.74 5.63 5.60
C LYS A 18 19.97 6.48 5.33
N TYR A 19 21.17 5.90 5.50
CA TYR A 19 22.43 6.60 5.23
C TYR A 19 22.80 6.58 3.74
N ALA A 20 22.56 5.47 3.04
CA ALA A 20 22.88 5.31 1.63
C ALA A 20 22.01 6.19 0.72
N LEU A 21 20.72 6.34 1.02
CA LEU A 21 19.79 7.14 0.24
C LEU A 21 20.17 8.63 0.20
N LYS A 22 20.93 9.12 1.19
CA LYS A 22 21.45 10.49 1.19
C LYS A 22 22.38 10.76 0.00
N PHE A 23 23.18 9.77 -0.43
CA PHE A 23 24.10 9.93 -1.56
C PHE A 23 23.37 10.14 -2.89
N ILE A 24 22.14 9.66 -3.01
CA ILE A 24 21.29 9.85 -4.20
C ILE A 24 20.18 10.88 -3.96
N SER A 25 20.26 11.67 -2.88
CA SER A 25 19.28 12.69 -2.51
C SER A 25 17.83 12.17 -2.36
N LYS A 26 17.68 10.93 -1.87
CA LYS A 26 16.39 10.29 -1.61
C LYS A 26 16.15 10.12 -0.11
N LYS A 27 14.89 9.99 0.28
CA LYS A 27 14.47 9.85 1.68
C LYS A 27 13.98 8.45 2.02
N ALA A 28 13.38 7.74 1.07
CA ALA A 28 12.95 6.35 1.20
C ALA A 28 13.20 5.58 -0.10
N SER A 29 13.34 4.26 -0.01
CA SER A 29 13.55 3.42 -1.19
C SER A 29 12.30 3.34 -2.06
N PHE A 30 11.15 3.07 -1.42
CA PHE A 30 9.86 2.86 -2.09
C PHE A 30 8.74 3.63 -1.38
N PRO A 31 7.71 4.06 -2.12
CA PRO A 31 6.49 4.62 -1.55
C PRO A 31 5.56 3.53 -0.97
N PRO A 32 4.60 3.90 -0.10
CA PRO A 32 3.66 2.95 0.48
C PRO A 32 2.55 2.56 -0.50
N LEU A 33 2.87 1.65 -1.43
CA LEU A 33 1.97 1.23 -2.52
C LEU A 33 0.57 0.84 -2.03
N GLY A 34 0.48 0.03 -0.97
CA GLY A 34 -0.81 -0.41 -0.43
C GLY A 34 -1.72 0.74 -0.01
N LEU A 35 -1.19 1.77 0.65
CA LEU A 35 -1.98 2.95 1.02
C LEU A 35 -2.38 3.79 -0.20
N LEU A 36 -1.51 3.91 -1.19
CA LEU A 36 -1.83 4.61 -2.44
C LEU A 36 -2.94 3.88 -3.22
N THR A 37 -2.96 2.55 -3.21
CA THR A 37 -4.04 1.74 -3.76
C THR A 37 -5.33 1.89 -2.97
N VAL A 38 -5.27 1.83 -1.63
CA VAL A 38 -6.44 2.04 -0.76
C VAL A 38 -7.03 3.43 -0.97
N ALA A 39 -6.20 4.46 -1.16
CA ALA A 39 -6.68 5.82 -1.44
C ALA A 39 -7.57 5.89 -2.69
N SER A 40 -7.30 5.07 -3.70
CA SER A 40 -8.10 4.96 -4.92
C SER A 40 -9.43 4.23 -4.72
N LEU A 41 -9.55 3.40 -3.67
CA LEU A 41 -10.79 2.72 -3.31
C LEU A 41 -11.71 3.59 -2.42
N LEU A 42 -11.18 4.68 -1.86
CA LEU A 42 -11.99 5.64 -1.10
C LEU A 42 -12.82 6.52 -2.05
N PRO A 43 -14.01 7.00 -1.64
CA PRO A 43 -14.84 7.89 -2.44
C PRO A 43 -14.07 9.09 -3.01
N GLU A 44 -14.36 9.47 -4.25
CA GLU A 44 -13.63 10.52 -4.97
C GLU A 44 -13.85 11.90 -4.35
N GLU A 45 -15.03 12.15 -3.79
CA GLU A 45 -15.41 13.39 -3.15
C GLU A 45 -14.76 13.62 -1.77
N TRP A 46 -13.98 12.65 -1.27
CA TRP A 46 -13.23 12.80 -0.04
C TRP A 46 -11.90 13.50 -0.29
N GLU A 47 -11.57 14.47 0.56
CA GLU A 47 -10.25 15.09 0.57
C GLU A 47 -9.25 14.11 1.21
N LYS A 48 -8.20 13.76 0.46
CA LYS A 48 -7.21 12.76 0.87
C LYS A 48 -5.83 13.41 1.01
N LYS A 49 -5.10 13.04 2.05
CA LYS A 49 -3.68 13.35 2.20
C LYS A 49 -2.94 12.10 2.64
N LEU A 50 -1.74 11.89 2.12
CA LEU A 50 -0.86 10.81 2.56
C LEU A 50 0.38 11.36 3.24
N ILE A 51 0.67 10.88 4.46
CA ILE A 51 1.91 11.14 5.17
C ILE A 51 2.67 9.84 5.32
N ASP A 52 3.70 9.70 4.50
CA ASP A 52 4.75 8.74 4.70
C ASP A 52 5.80 9.33 5.65
N MET A 53 5.84 8.79 6.87
CA MET A 53 6.73 9.23 7.95
C MET A 53 8.22 8.98 7.67
N ASN A 54 8.53 8.23 6.60
CA ASN A 54 9.90 8.01 6.14
C ASN A 54 10.42 9.17 5.29
N VAL A 55 9.54 10.00 4.72
CA VAL A 55 9.94 11.13 3.86
C VAL A 55 9.50 12.50 4.37
N SER A 56 8.49 12.54 5.24
CA SER A 56 7.91 13.76 5.83
C SER A 56 7.52 13.54 7.29
N ALA A 57 7.42 14.59 8.10
CA ALA A 57 6.98 14.47 9.49
C ALA A 57 5.45 14.49 9.61
N LEU A 58 4.89 13.64 10.48
CA LEU A 58 3.49 13.69 10.89
C LEU A 58 3.31 14.74 11.99
N THR A 59 2.87 15.94 11.64
CA THR A 59 2.60 17.04 12.58
C THR A 59 1.16 16.97 13.14
N GLU A 60 0.91 17.60 14.29
CA GLU A 60 -0.43 17.67 14.88
C GLU A 60 -1.45 18.35 13.94
N LYS A 61 -1.04 19.39 13.20
CA LYS A 61 -1.88 20.04 12.17
C LYS A 61 -2.46 19.06 11.14
N TYR A 62 -1.75 17.99 10.78
CA TYR A 62 -2.29 16.98 9.86
C TYR A 62 -3.34 16.11 10.53
N LEU A 63 -3.11 15.74 11.81
CA LEU A 63 -4.03 14.95 12.60
C LEU A 63 -5.33 15.71 12.87
N GLU A 64 -5.24 16.96 13.30
CA GLU A 64 -6.40 17.83 13.58
C GLU A 64 -7.19 18.19 12.31
N TRP A 65 -6.56 18.15 11.14
CA TRP A 65 -7.24 18.36 9.87
C TRP A 65 -8.12 17.17 9.47
N ALA A 66 -7.82 15.96 9.97
CA ALA A 66 -8.44 14.72 9.51
C ALA A 66 -9.70 14.38 10.33
N ASP A 67 -10.76 13.95 9.64
CA ASP A 67 -11.92 13.33 10.29
C ASP A 67 -11.56 11.90 10.72
N TYR A 68 -10.78 11.21 9.87
CA TYR A 68 -10.26 9.86 10.11
C TYR A 68 -8.80 9.74 9.69
N VAL A 69 -8.03 8.99 10.48
CA VAL A 69 -6.68 8.55 10.15
C VAL A 69 -6.70 7.10 9.71
N LEU A 70 -6.37 6.84 8.46
CA LEU A 70 -6.18 5.49 7.93
C LEU A 70 -4.71 5.11 8.05
N ILE A 71 -4.39 4.12 8.89
CA ILE A 71 -3.02 3.68 9.13
C ILE A 71 -2.77 2.29 8.56
N SER A 72 -1.65 2.15 7.85
CA SER A 72 -1.13 0.84 7.43
C SER A 72 0.35 0.70 7.72
N ALA A 73 0.77 -0.50 8.12
CA ALA A 73 2.12 -0.76 8.58
C ALA A 73 2.54 -2.21 8.35
N MET A 74 3.85 -2.41 8.27
CA MET A 74 4.54 -3.69 8.36
C MET A 74 4.93 -3.98 9.82
N VAL A 75 5.20 -5.25 10.14
CA VAL A 75 5.56 -5.67 11.51
C VAL A 75 6.71 -4.84 12.12
N VAL A 76 7.72 -4.52 11.31
CA VAL A 76 8.90 -3.74 11.74
C VAL A 76 8.55 -2.29 12.13
N GLN A 77 7.40 -1.77 11.68
CA GLN A 77 6.91 -0.44 11.97
C GLN A 77 6.01 -0.40 13.23
N LYS A 78 5.79 -1.52 13.92
CA LYS A 78 4.85 -1.65 15.06
C LYS A 78 4.97 -0.57 16.12
N ARG A 79 6.19 -0.29 16.60
CA ARG A 79 6.42 0.78 17.58
C ARG A 79 5.98 2.16 17.08
N SER A 80 6.28 2.47 15.81
CA SER A 80 5.85 3.73 15.21
C SER A 80 4.34 3.77 14.98
N ALA A 81 3.70 2.63 14.66
CA ALA A 81 2.25 2.56 14.49
C ALA A 81 1.51 2.83 15.82
N ILE A 82 1.96 2.20 16.91
CA ILE A 82 1.43 2.44 18.27
C ILE A 82 1.52 3.93 18.62
N GLU A 83 2.65 4.58 18.33
CA GLU A 83 2.81 6.00 18.59
C GLU A 83 1.83 6.88 17.80
N VAL A 84 1.57 6.55 16.53
CA VAL A 84 0.57 7.26 15.73
C VAL A 84 -0.82 7.09 16.34
N ILE A 85 -1.23 5.87 16.65
CA ILE A 85 -2.54 5.55 17.24
C ILE A 85 -2.71 6.29 18.57
N ARG A 86 -1.70 6.28 19.43
CA ARG A 86 -1.69 7.00 20.71
C ARG A 86 -1.88 8.51 20.53
N ARG A 87 -1.23 9.10 19.53
CA ARG A 87 -1.39 10.53 19.20
C ARG A 87 -2.80 10.85 18.69
N CYS A 88 -3.37 10.01 17.82
CA CYS A 88 -4.75 10.17 17.37
C CYS A 88 -5.73 10.10 18.55
N LYS A 89 -5.59 9.09 19.42
CA LYS A 89 -6.41 8.91 20.63
C LYS A 89 -6.34 10.13 21.56
N LYS A 90 -5.14 10.69 21.77
CA LYS A 90 -4.96 11.91 22.59
C LYS A 90 -5.72 13.12 22.01
N LEU A 91 -5.83 13.21 20.70
CA LEU A 91 -6.51 14.30 19.99
C LEU A 91 -7.99 14.00 19.70
N GLY A 92 -8.51 12.83 20.09
CA GLY A 92 -9.89 12.42 19.80
C GLY A 92 -10.15 12.13 18.31
N ILE A 93 -9.11 11.85 17.51
CA ILE A 93 -9.24 11.55 16.08
C ILE A 93 -9.45 10.06 15.89
N LYS A 94 -10.46 9.70 15.08
CA LYS A 94 -10.79 8.30 14.81
C LYS A 94 -9.74 7.64 13.93
N VAL A 95 -9.41 6.39 14.25
CA VAL A 95 -8.39 5.59 13.55
C VAL A 95 -9.02 4.38 12.88
N VAL A 96 -8.69 4.20 11.60
CA VAL A 96 -8.97 2.99 10.83
C VAL A 96 -7.64 2.31 10.54
N ALA A 97 -7.43 1.09 11.02
CA ALA A 97 -6.17 0.37 10.84
C ALA A 97 -6.33 -0.82 9.89
N GLY A 98 -5.37 -1.00 8.98
CA GLY A 98 -5.39 -2.10 8.02
C GLY A 98 -4.03 -2.41 7.40
N GLY A 99 -3.95 -3.51 6.66
CA GLY A 99 -2.70 -4.01 6.07
C GLY A 99 -1.92 -4.96 7.00
N PRO A 100 -0.72 -5.41 6.59
CA PRO A 100 -0.12 -6.65 7.08
C PRO A 100 0.05 -6.75 8.60
N LEU A 101 0.53 -5.68 9.24
CA LEU A 101 0.72 -5.67 10.70
C LEU A 101 -0.60 -5.90 11.44
N PHE A 102 -1.67 -5.24 11.02
CA PHE A 102 -2.95 -5.30 11.70
C PHE A 102 -3.70 -6.59 11.35
N THR A 103 -3.62 -7.05 10.10
CA THR A 103 -4.18 -8.35 9.71
C THR A 103 -3.65 -9.49 10.58
N MET A 104 -2.36 -9.48 10.91
CA MET A 104 -1.72 -10.55 11.69
C MET A 104 -1.82 -10.39 13.21
N GLY A 105 -2.18 -9.20 13.73
CA GLY A 105 -2.06 -8.91 15.16
C GLY A 105 -2.91 -7.76 15.65
N TYR A 106 -4.10 -7.53 15.09
CA TYR A 106 -4.97 -6.41 15.46
C TYR A 106 -5.31 -6.36 16.96
N GLU A 107 -5.40 -7.51 17.63
CA GLU A 107 -5.71 -7.62 19.06
C GLU A 107 -4.69 -6.89 19.95
N GLU A 108 -3.48 -6.65 19.45
CA GLU A 108 -2.41 -5.95 20.17
C GLU A 108 -2.53 -4.42 20.11
N PHE A 109 -3.50 -3.88 19.38
CA PHE A 109 -3.63 -2.45 19.11
C PHE A 109 -4.89 -1.85 19.75
N GLU A 110 -4.72 -1.32 20.96
CA GLU A 110 -5.75 -0.51 21.61
C GLU A 110 -5.88 0.89 20.99
N GLY A 111 -7.09 1.45 21.04
CA GLY A 111 -7.35 2.82 20.57
C GLY A 111 -7.54 2.97 19.07
N VAL A 112 -7.71 1.85 18.35
CA VAL A 112 -8.21 1.82 16.98
C VAL A 112 -9.73 1.74 17.02
N ASP A 113 -10.43 2.55 16.22
CA ASP A 113 -11.89 2.54 16.15
C ASP A 113 -12.40 1.42 15.24
N HIS A 114 -11.75 1.26 14.08
CA HIS A 114 -12.13 0.28 13.06
C HIS A 114 -10.91 -0.44 12.49
N PHE A 115 -11.00 -1.76 12.38
CA PHE A 115 -10.02 -2.58 11.67
C PHE A 115 -10.57 -3.01 10.32
N VAL A 116 -9.84 -2.71 9.26
CA VAL A 116 -10.10 -3.19 7.89
C VAL A 116 -8.98 -4.15 7.53
N LEU A 117 -9.23 -5.43 7.79
CA LEU A 117 -8.25 -6.51 7.72
C LEU A 117 -8.30 -7.21 6.35
N ASN A 118 -7.27 -8.00 6.05
CA ASN A 118 -7.08 -8.69 4.76
C ASN A 118 -7.06 -7.70 3.57
N GLU A 119 -7.49 -8.13 2.39
CA GLU A 119 -7.43 -7.32 1.17
C GLU A 119 -8.60 -6.31 1.11
N ALA A 120 -8.23 -5.04 0.97
CA ALA A 120 -9.16 -3.91 1.05
C ALA A 120 -10.25 -3.95 -0.04
N GLU A 121 -9.99 -4.57 -1.19
CA GLU A 121 -10.98 -4.70 -2.26
C GLU A 121 -12.26 -5.42 -1.77
N SER A 122 -12.16 -6.36 -0.83
CA SER A 122 -13.33 -7.03 -0.25
C SER A 122 -13.82 -6.41 1.05
N THR A 123 -12.93 -5.81 1.85
CA THR A 123 -13.25 -5.43 3.24
C THR A 123 -13.51 -3.94 3.42
N LEU A 124 -13.00 -3.09 2.51
CA LEU A 124 -13.22 -1.65 2.55
C LEU A 124 -14.64 -1.25 2.10
N PRO A 125 -15.23 -1.79 1.01
CA PRO A 125 -16.60 -1.44 0.62
C PRO A 125 -17.65 -1.58 1.73
N PRO A 126 -17.77 -2.74 2.42
CA PRO A 126 -18.75 -2.86 3.51
C PRO A 126 -18.44 -1.93 4.69
N PHE A 127 -17.17 -1.60 4.94
CA PHE A 127 -16.81 -0.58 5.94
C PHE A 127 -17.31 0.80 5.55
N LEU A 128 -17.13 1.20 4.27
CA LEU A 128 -17.57 2.50 3.78
C LEU A 128 -19.09 2.64 3.81
N ASP A 129 -19.82 1.57 3.49
CA ASP A 129 -21.29 1.55 3.56
C ASP A 129 -21.79 1.73 5.00
N ASP A 130 -21.24 0.97 5.95
CA ASP A 130 -21.59 1.11 7.37
C ASP A 130 -21.18 2.49 7.92
N LEU A 131 -20.03 3.00 7.50
CA LEU A 131 -19.54 4.32 7.90
C LEU A 131 -20.50 5.43 7.42
N LYS A 132 -21.00 5.34 6.19
CA LYS A 132 -21.98 6.27 5.62
C LYS A 132 -23.31 6.25 6.39
N ASN A 133 -23.71 5.08 6.88
CA ASN A 133 -24.94 4.89 7.66
C ASN A 133 -24.76 5.16 9.17
N GLY A 134 -23.54 5.49 9.63
CA GLY A 134 -23.24 5.74 11.04
C GLY A 134 -23.22 4.48 11.91
N CYS A 135 -23.14 3.28 11.30
CA CYS A 135 -23.16 1.97 11.98
C CYS A 135 -21.84 1.19 11.83
N GLY A 136 -20.71 1.90 11.64
CA GLY A 136 -19.38 1.30 11.52
C GLY A 136 -19.04 0.32 12.66
N ARG A 137 -18.74 -0.93 12.31
CA ARG A 137 -18.32 -2.00 13.23
C ARG A 137 -16.85 -1.89 13.60
N HIS A 138 -16.45 -2.55 14.67
CA HIS A 138 -15.04 -2.53 15.08
C HIS A 138 -14.12 -3.32 14.12
N ILE A 139 -14.59 -4.40 13.49
CA ILE A 139 -13.76 -5.27 12.65
C ILE A 139 -14.48 -5.59 11.33
N TYR A 140 -13.74 -5.45 10.23
CA TYR A 140 -14.08 -5.87 8.87
C TYR A 140 -13.00 -6.82 8.37
N THR A 141 -13.40 -8.03 8.01
CA THR A 141 -12.48 -9.08 7.55
C THR A 141 -13.20 -10.00 6.56
N SER A 142 -12.42 -10.73 5.76
CA SER A 142 -12.93 -11.69 4.76
C SER A 142 -12.12 -12.98 4.81
N LYS A 143 -12.76 -14.13 4.58
CA LYS A 143 -12.08 -15.42 4.39
C LYS A 143 -11.69 -15.66 2.93
N GLU A 144 -12.18 -14.81 2.02
CA GLU A 144 -11.95 -14.90 0.60
C GLU A 144 -10.91 -13.88 0.16
N TRP A 145 -10.15 -14.26 -0.87
CA TRP A 145 -9.18 -13.38 -1.51
C TRP A 145 -9.77 -12.84 -2.81
N PRO A 146 -9.93 -11.51 -2.95
CA PRO A 146 -10.61 -10.90 -4.09
C PRO A 146 -9.86 -11.15 -5.40
N ASP A 147 -10.53 -10.88 -6.51
CA ASP A 147 -9.83 -10.84 -7.79
C ASP A 147 -8.90 -9.63 -7.85
N ILE A 148 -7.60 -9.86 -8.00
CA ILE A 148 -6.60 -8.78 -8.13
C ILE A 148 -6.87 -7.86 -9.34
N ARG A 149 -7.71 -8.30 -10.28
CA ARG A 149 -8.15 -7.47 -11.40
C ARG A 149 -9.06 -6.31 -10.98
N GLU A 150 -9.62 -6.35 -9.78
CA GLU A 150 -10.44 -5.26 -9.21
C GLU A 150 -9.57 -4.17 -8.56
N THR A 151 -8.26 -4.40 -8.41
CA THR A 151 -7.34 -3.43 -7.82
C THR A 151 -7.20 -2.19 -8.74
N PRO A 152 -7.52 -0.98 -8.25
CA PRO A 152 -7.39 0.26 -9.02
C PRO A 152 -5.93 0.71 -9.12
N TYR A 153 -5.67 1.67 -10.00
CA TYR A 153 -4.36 2.32 -10.09
C TYR A 153 -4.06 3.12 -8.81
N PRO A 154 -2.83 3.09 -8.26
CA PRO A 154 -2.48 3.86 -7.07
C PRO A 154 -2.59 5.38 -7.28
N GLN A 155 -3.01 6.13 -6.25
CA GLN A 155 -3.08 7.60 -6.26
C GLN A 155 -1.71 8.26 -6.09
N TRP A 156 -0.87 8.18 -7.11
CA TRP A 156 0.50 8.71 -7.10
C TRP A 156 0.58 10.23 -6.86
N ASP A 157 -0.50 10.97 -7.12
CA ASP A 157 -0.63 12.41 -6.87
C ASP A 157 -0.62 12.78 -5.37
N LEU A 158 -0.85 11.82 -4.48
CA LEU A 158 -0.77 12.03 -3.03
C LEU A 158 0.67 12.12 -2.50
N ILE A 159 1.68 11.82 -3.32
CA ILE A 159 3.08 11.81 -2.90
C ILE A 159 3.97 12.65 -3.81
N ASP A 160 5.10 13.09 -3.25
CA ASP A 160 6.19 13.65 -4.05
C ASP A 160 7.14 12.51 -4.47
N MET A 161 6.95 12.01 -5.69
CA MET A 161 7.75 10.91 -6.27
C MET A 161 9.26 11.19 -6.23
N LYS A 162 9.70 12.47 -6.21
CA LYS A 162 11.13 12.81 -6.18
C LYS A 162 11.81 12.40 -4.88
N LYS A 163 11.05 12.21 -3.78
CA LYS A 163 11.58 11.79 -2.48
C LYS A 163 11.97 10.30 -2.43
N TYR A 164 11.59 9.52 -3.43
CA TYR A 164 11.77 8.07 -3.47
C TYR A 164 12.81 7.64 -4.50
N ALA A 165 13.55 6.57 -4.20
CA ALA A 165 14.57 6.03 -5.09
C ALA A 165 13.97 5.27 -6.28
N SER A 166 12.89 4.53 -6.04
CA SER A 166 12.20 3.73 -7.05
C SER A 166 10.69 3.79 -6.82
N MET A 167 9.92 3.70 -7.89
CA MET A 167 8.48 3.47 -7.82
C MET A 167 8.21 1.97 -7.75
N CYS A 168 6.98 1.59 -7.46
CA CYS A 168 6.61 0.19 -7.35
C CYS A 168 5.24 -0.09 -7.94
N ILE A 169 5.08 -1.30 -8.46
CA ILE A 169 3.82 -1.84 -8.94
C ILE A 169 3.67 -3.27 -8.42
N GLN A 170 2.45 -3.79 -8.41
CA GLN A 170 2.18 -5.18 -8.02
C GLN A 170 1.50 -5.90 -9.18
N TYR A 171 2.10 -6.99 -9.64
CA TYR A 171 1.55 -7.84 -10.68
C TYR A 171 0.70 -8.97 -10.09
N SER A 172 1.11 -9.52 -8.94
CA SER A 172 0.49 -10.71 -8.39
C SER A 172 0.43 -10.72 -6.86
N ARG A 173 -0.52 -11.51 -6.35
CA ARG A 173 -0.71 -11.83 -4.93
C ARG A 173 -0.88 -13.34 -4.77
N GLY A 174 -0.34 -13.87 -3.69
CA GLY A 174 -0.47 -15.27 -3.31
C GLY A 174 0.70 -16.14 -3.77
N CYS A 175 0.95 -17.23 -3.04
CA CYS A 175 2.13 -18.08 -3.23
C CYS A 175 1.77 -19.57 -3.06
N PRO A 176 2.13 -20.45 -4.01
CA PRO A 176 1.78 -21.88 -3.92
C PRO A 176 2.70 -22.65 -2.97
N PHE A 177 3.73 -22.01 -2.41
CA PHE A 177 4.68 -22.62 -1.49
C PHE A 177 4.19 -22.52 -0.05
N ASN A 178 4.66 -23.43 0.81
CA ASN A 178 4.30 -23.52 2.22
C ASN A 178 5.56 -23.43 3.10
N CYS A 179 6.31 -22.34 2.97
CA CYS A 179 7.52 -22.10 3.74
C CYS A 179 7.17 -21.80 5.21
N GLU A 180 7.77 -22.52 6.15
CA GLU A 180 7.44 -22.42 7.59
C GLU A 180 7.63 -21.03 8.20
N PHE A 181 8.50 -20.21 7.60
CA PHE A 181 8.86 -18.88 8.07
C PHE A 181 8.03 -17.75 7.44
N CYS A 182 7.11 -18.06 6.52
CA CYS A 182 6.50 -17.08 5.62
C CYS A 182 5.01 -16.89 5.92
N ASP A 183 4.60 -15.64 6.15
CA ASP A 183 3.22 -15.24 6.42
C ASP A 183 2.40 -14.89 5.15
N ILE A 184 3.03 -14.92 3.97
CA ILE A 184 2.39 -14.52 2.70
C ILE A 184 1.18 -15.38 2.36
N ILE A 185 1.17 -16.67 2.67
CA ILE A 185 0.01 -17.54 2.44
C ILE A 185 -1.17 -17.17 3.35
N VAL A 186 -0.88 -16.63 4.54
CA VAL A 186 -1.90 -16.15 5.49
C VAL A 186 -2.50 -14.84 4.97
N LEU A 187 -1.65 -13.94 4.48
CA LEU A 187 -2.06 -12.63 3.97
C LEU A 187 -2.76 -12.71 2.60
N ASN A 188 -2.14 -13.41 1.64
CA ASN A 188 -2.46 -13.33 0.22
C ASN A 188 -2.95 -14.66 -0.38
N GLY A 189 -3.03 -15.72 0.42
CA GLY A 189 -3.53 -17.04 0.02
C GLY A 189 -2.54 -17.88 -0.78
N HIS A 190 -2.89 -19.16 -0.97
CA HIS A 190 -2.04 -20.12 -1.68
C HIS A 190 -2.10 -20.01 -3.20
N LYS A 191 -3.18 -19.47 -3.76
CA LYS A 191 -3.40 -19.43 -5.20
C LYS A 191 -2.82 -18.13 -5.79
N PRO A 192 -1.80 -18.18 -6.66
CA PRO A 192 -1.31 -16.98 -7.34
C PRO A 192 -2.40 -16.37 -8.21
N ARG A 193 -2.81 -15.15 -7.85
CA ARG A 193 -3.72 -14.29 -8.61
C ARG A 193 -2.89 -13.22 -9.29
N THR A 194 -3.16 -12.98 -10.58
CA THR A 194 -2.30 -12.15 -11.43
C THR A 194 -3.15 -11.13 -12.18
N LYS A 195 -2.68 -9.87 -12.20
CA LYS A 195 -3.26 -8.81 -13.03
C LYS A 195 -3.15 -9.15 -14.51
N SER A 196 -3.99 -8.52 -15.33
CA SER A 196 -3.84 -8.61 -16.78
C SER A 196 -2.62 -7.82 -17.26
N LYS A 197 -2.14 -8.12 -18.48
CA LYS A 197 -1.10 -7.33 -19.14
C LYS A 197 -1.49 -5.86 -19.26
N ASP A 198 -2.77 -5.58 -19.54
CA ASP A 198 -3.27 -4.22 -19.76
C ASP A 198 -3.30 -3.42 -18.46
N GLN A 199 -3.62 -4.07 -17.33
CA GLN A 199 -3.51 -3.42 -16.01
C GLN A 199 -2.06 -3.06 -15.67
N VAL A 200 -1.13 -3.99 -15.88
CA VAL A 200 0.30 -3.74 -15.64
C VAL A 200 0.82 -2.60 -16.53
N LEU A 201 0.48 -2.61 -17.83
CA LEU A 201 0.83 -1.51 -18.73
C LEU A 201 0.19 -0.19 -18.32
N GLY A 202 -1.07 -0.21 -17.88
CA GLY A 202 -1.75 0.99 -17.40
C GLY A 202 -1.04 1.60 -16.19
N GLU A 203 -0.62 0.81 -15.21
CA GLU A 203 0.15 1.31 -14.07
C GLU A 203 1.50 1.91 -14.48
N LEU A 204 2.19 1.28 -15.44
CA LEU A 204 3.44 1.83 -16.00
C LEU A 204 3.21 3.11 -16.78
N GLU A 205 2.11 3.20 -17.54
CA GLU A 205 1.76 4.39 -18.31
C GLU A 205 1.40 5.56 -17.39
N VAL A 206 0.70 5.32 -16.28
CA VAL A 206 0.43 6.35 -15.26
C VAL A 206 1.73 6.91 -14.70
N LEU A 207 2.68 6.06 -14.31
CA LEU A 207 4.01 6.51 -13.84
C LEU A 207 4.75 7.31 -14.92
N TYR A 208 4.71 6.84 -16.18
CA TYR A 208 5.33 7.52 -17.31
C TYR A 208 4.71 8.90 -17.56
N ALA A 209 3.37 9.01 -17.52
CA ALA A 209 2.62 10.24 -17.73
C ALA A 209 2.88 11.26 -16.62
N GLN A 210 3.09 10.80 -15.38
CA GLN A 210 3.49 11.66 -14.26
C GLN A 210 4.97 12.06 -14.28
N GLY A 211 5.72 11.67 -15.31
CA GLY A 211 7.10 12.10 -15.53
C GLY A 211 8.15 11.28 -14.80
N TRP A 212 7.80 10.15 -14.18
CA TRP A 212 8.79 9.25 -13.60
C TRP A 212 9.68 8.64 -14.69
N ARG A 213 10.99 8.55 -14.46
CA ARG A 213 11.96 7.95 -15.40
C ARG A 213 13.03 7.10 -14.72
N GLY A 214 12.79 6.72 -13.47
CA GLY A 214 13.71 5.89 -12.68
C GLY A 214 13.26 4.43 -12.63
N GLY A 215 13.77 3.68 -11.67
CA GLY A 215 13.41 2.29 -11.51
C GLY A 215 11.95 2.06 -11.12
N VAL A 216 11.43 0.90 -11.50
CA VAL A 216 10.11 0.41 -11.10
C VAL A 216 10.26 -1.01 -10.58
N PHE A 217 9.94 -1.20 -9.30
CA PHE A 217 10.08 -2.48 -8.61
C PHE A 217 8.74 -3.23 -8.54
N PHE A 218 8.71 -4.48 -8.98
CA PHE A 218 7.57 -5.37 -8.76
C PHE A 218 7.61 -5.88 -7.31
N VAL A 219 6.64 -5.49 -6.49
CA VAL A 219 6.61 -5.82 -5.05
C VAL A 219 6.04 -7.21 -4.73
N ASP A 220 5.82 -8.03 -5.75
CA ASP A 220 5.27 -9.36 -5.61
C ASP A 220 6.14 -10.24 -4.71
N ASP A 221 5.52 -10.87 -3.71
CA ASP A 221 6.20 -11.86 -2.87
C ASP A 221 6.70 -13.07 -3.67
N ASN A 222 6.00 -13.41 -4.76
CA ASN A 222 6.39 -14.44 -5.70
C ASN A 222 6.03 -14.04 -7.13
N PHE A 223 6.85 -13.17 -7.74
CA PHE A 223 6.69 -12.73 -9.13
C PHE A 223 6.61 -13.90 -10.14
N ILE A 224 7.26 -15.02 -9.83
CA ILE A 224 7.27 -16.24 -10.66
C ILE A 224 6.18 -17.25 -10.25
N GLY A 225 5.20 -16.85 -9.45
CA GLY A 225 4.11 -17.72 -8.97
C GLY A 225 3.27 -18.32 -10.09
N ASN A 226 3.13 -17.62 -11.22
CA ASN A 226 2.56 -18.15 -12.46
C ASN A 226 3.51 -17.95 -13.64
N LYS A 227 4.54 -18.82 -13.72
CA LYS A 227 5.60 -18.73 -14.75
C LYS A 227 5.07 -18.75 -16.18
N LYS A 228 4.03 -19.54 -16.44
CA LYS A 228 3.44 -19.66 -17.79
C LYS A 228 2.92 -18.29 -18.24
N ARG A 229 2.00 -17.72 -17.46
CA ARG A 229 1.41 -16.41 -17.77
C ARG A 229 2.45 -15.30 -17.81
N LEU A 230 3.41 -15.31 -16.88
CA LEU A 230 4.50 -14.34 -16.85
C LEU A 230 5.31 -14.37 -18.16
N LYS A 231 5.70 -15.56 -18.64
CA LYS A 231 6.51 -15.72 -19.85
C LYS A 231 5.74 -15.48 -21.15
N THR A 232 4.47 -15.86 -21.22
CA THR A 232 3.68 -15.81 -22.46
C THR A 232 2.95 -14.48 -22.66
N GLU A 233 2.60 -13.77 -21.58
CA GLU A 233 1.80 -12.55 -21.66
C GLU A 233 2.58 -11.33 -21.15
N ILE A 234 3.08 -11.38 -19.92
CA ILE A 234 3.57 -10.18 -19.21
C ILE A 234 4.94 -9.74 -19.72
N LEU A 235 5.96 -10.61 -19.68
CA LEU A 235 7.31 -10.23 -20.09
C LEU A 235 7.39 -9.77 -21.55
N PRO A 236 6.76 -10.43 -22.54
CA PRO A 236 6.74 -9.93 -23.92
C PRO A 236 6.13 -8.53 -24.01
N THR A 237 4.98 -8.32 -23.34
CA THR A 237 4.28 -7.04 -23.33
C THR A 237 5.12 -5.93 -22.69
N LEU A 238 5.82 -6.22 -21.60
CA LEU A 238 6.76 -5.29 -20.95
C LEU A 238 7.94 -4.93 -21.85
N ILE A 239 8.53 -5.93 -22.53
CA ILE A 239 9.65 -5.73 -23.47
C ILE A 239 9.22 -4.80 -24.60
N ASP A 240 8.04 -5.04 -25.18
CA ASP A 240 7.53 -4.23 -26.29
C ASP A 240 7.22 -2.80 -25.84
N TRP A 241 6.57 -2.62 -24.69
CA TRP A 241 6.30 -1.28 -24.13
C TRP A 241 7.60 -0.51 -23.83
N MET A 242 8.59 -1.16 -23.20
CA MET A 242 9.90 -0.56 -22.93
C MET A 242 10.59 -0.12 -24.22
N LYS A 243 10.57 -0.95 -25.28
CA LYS A 243 11.12 -0.58 -26.59
C LYS A 243 10.40 0.62 -27.20
N GLN A 244 9.06 0.60 -27.22
CA GLN A 244 8.24 1.68 -27.77
C GLN A 244 8.49 3.02 -27.08
N LYS A 245 8.67 3.01 -25.77
CA LYS A 245 8.94 4.20 -24.96
C LYS A 245 10.44 4.55 -24.85
N ARG A 246 11.31 3.84 -25.58
CA ARG A 246 12.78 4.02 -25.57
C ARG A 246 13.42 3.85 -24.19
N TYR A 247 13.01 2.80 -23.47
CA TYR A 247 13.51 2.40 -22.16
C TYR A 247 13.44 3.53 -21.12
N PRO A 248 12.22 4.02 -20.80
CA PRO A 248 12.05 5.18 -19.93
C PRO A 248 12.31 4.88 -18.45
N PHE A 249 12.32 3.61 -18.06
CA PHE A 249 12.56 3.12 -16.70
C PHE A 249 13.83 2.26 -16.66
N SER A 250 14.48 2.21 -15.49
CA SER A 250 15.75 1.49 -15.26
C SER A 250 15.59 0.22 -14.45
#